data_AF-A0A6A6CVU3-F1
#
_entry.id   AF-A0A6A6CVU3-F1
#
_cell.length_a   1.000
_cell.length_b   1.000
_cell.length_c   1.000
_cell.angle_alpha   90.00
_cell.angle_beta   90.00
_cell.angle_gamma   90.00
#
_symmetry.space_group_name_H-M   'P 1'
#
loop_
_entity.id
_entity.type
_entity.pdbx_description
1 polymer ?
#
loop_
_entity_poly.entity_id
_entity_poly.type
_entity_poly.pdbx_seq_one_letter_code
_entity_poly.pdbx_strand_id
1 'polypeptide(L)'
;MPSSKPRLYVALHPCGTNIDEKNKYRWSFLVGPKKESANPTPGTRFRVKNSPSRWVYEETHLSNVQMTKQLLARILIAKVEDYERLVSILRNVPIVQGDPSWRCWSWIASALEMLEKDGKAVGTAELNWDKIEAKGRQYVAQKTANGRYEDGINVLEKPRPTWDLIDNKETIS
;
A
#
# COMPACT_ATOMS: atom_id res chain seq x y z
N MET A 1 -20.13 7.26 18.98
CA MET A 1 -18.68 7.06 19.19
C MET A 1 -17.99 6.92 17.83
N PRO A 2 -16.86 7.58 17.56
CA PRO A 2 -16.21 7.43 16.25
C PRO A 2 -15.66 6.00 16.14
N SER A 3 -16.08 5.27 15.09
CA SER A 3 -15.68 3.87 14.95
C SER A 3 -14.14 3.72 14.87
N SER A 4 -13.62 2.71 15.55
CA SER A 4 -12.20 2.32 15.55
C SER A 4 -11.86 1.42 14.36
N LYS A 5 -12.47 1.73 13.21
CA LYS A 5 -12.34 0.95 11.97
C LYS A 5 -10.92 1.01 11.43
N PRO A 6 -10.34 -0.12 10.97
CA PRO A 6 -9.02 -0.14 10.33
C PRO A 6 -8.92 0.78 9.11
N ARG A 7 -7.69 0.95 8.64
CA ARG A 7 -7.32 1.80 7.51
C ARG A 7 -6.63 0.95 6.46
N LEU A 8 -7.06 1.10 5.21
CA LEU A 8 -6.44 0.46 4.05
C LEU A 8 -5.52 1.48 3.37
N TYR A 9 -4.27 1.06 3.18
CA TYR A 9 -3.25 1.86 2.52
C TYR A 9 -2.72 1.15 1.29
N VAL A 10 -2.33 1.92 0.28
CA VAL A 10 -1.42 1.48 -0.77
C VAL A 10 0.00 1.88 -0.38
N ALA A 11 0.93 0.93 -0.42
CA ALA A 11 2.31 1.11 0.01
C ALA A 11 3.29 0.94 -1.17
N LEU A 12 4.25 1.87 -1.24
CA LEU A 12 5.27 1.91 -2.27
C LEU A 12 6.61 1.39 -1.73
N HIS A 13 7.26 0.54 -2.51
CA HIS A 13 8.58 -0.03 -2.24
C HIS A 13 9.49 0.17 -3.47
N PRO A 14 10.82 0.28 -3.33
CA PRO A 14 11.71 0.28 -4.48
C PRO A 14 11.66 -1.08 -5.18
N CYS A 15 11.70 -1.07 -6.51
CA CYS A 15 11.78 -2.29 -7.32
C CYS A 15 13.24 -2.79 -7.47
N GLY A 16 14.22 -1.87 -7.42
CA GLY A 16 15.65 -2.16 -7.61
C GLY A 16 16.34 -1.02 -8.37
N THR A 17 17.58 -1.23 -8.78
CA THR A 17 18.33 -0.31 -9.66
C THR A 17 18.14 -0.70 -11.13
N ASN A 18 18.31 0.25 -12.07
CA ASN A 18 18.22 0.06 -13.52
C ASN A 18 16.85 -0.41 -14.05
N ILE A 19 15.77 0.16 -13.53
CA ILE A 19 14.40 -0.14 -13.95
C ILE A 19 13.80 1.12 -14.59
N ASP A 20 12.99 0.92 -15.64
CA ASP A 20 12.24 2.01 -16.28
C ASP A 20 11.36 2.77 -15.26
N GLU A 21 11.02 4.02 -15.58
CA GLU A 21 10.24 4.87 -14.67
C GLU A 21 8.89 4.23 -14.31
N LYS A 22 8.29 3.52 -15.26
CA LYS A 22 7.04 2.80 -15.08
C LYS A 22 7.14 1.68 -14.04
N ASN A 23 8.24 0.93 -13.97
CA ASN A 23 8.41 -0.17 -13.02
C ASN A 23 9.30 0.17 -11.81
N LYS A 24 9.61 1.47 -11.59
CA LYS A 24 10.42 1.97 -10.46
C LYS A 24 9.93 1.48 -9.08
N TYR A 25 8.62 1.24 -8.92
CA TYR A 25 8.01 0.88 -7.65
C TYR A 25 7.34 -0.50 -7.68
N ARG A 26 7.45 -1.21 -6.55
CA ARG A 26 6.59 -2.34 -6.19
C ARG A 26 5.47 -1.85 -5.28
N TRP A 27 4.29 -2.41 -5.46
CA TRP A 27 3.08 -1.98 -4.78
C TRP A 27 2.50 -3.10 -3.92
N SER A 28 1.85 -2.71 -2.82
CA SER A 28 1.21 -3.63 -1.87
C SER A 28 0.09 -2.91 -1.14
N PHE A 29 -0.86 -3.66 -0.57
CA PHE A 29 -1.77 -3.12 0.43
C PHE A 29 -1.20 -3.30 1.83
N LEU A 30 -1.50 -2.34 2.70
CA LEU A 30 -1.35 -2.47 4.14
C LEU A 30 -2.70 -2.22 4.80
N VAL A 31 -3.02 -2.99 5.82
CA VAL A 31 -4.13 -2.71 6.74
C VAL A 31 -3.57 -2.49 8.14
N GLY A 32 -3.94 -1.36 8.74
CA GLY A 32 -3.49 -0.97 10.07
C GLY A 32 -4.64 -0.35 10.89
N PRO A 33 -4.44 -0.16 12.20
CA PRO A 33 -5.43 0.46 13.07
C PRO A 33 -5.65 1.94 12.69
N LYS A 34 -6.83 2.48 13.04
CA LYS A 34 -7.13 3.91 12.85
C LYS A 34 -6.16 4.83 13.59
N LYS A 35 -5.82 4.46 14.81
CA LYS A 35 -4.89 5.19 15.67
C LYS A 35 -3.59 4.41 15.70
N GLU A 36 -2.55 5.01 15.17
CA GLU A 36 -1.21 4.40 15.11
C GLU A 36 -0.27 5.03 16.14
N SER A 37 -0.80 5.36 17.32
CA SER A 37 -0.02 5.96 18.43
C SER A 37 0.75 4.92 19.24
N ALA A 38 0.52 3.63 19.00
CA ALA A 38 1.22 2.54 19.69
C ALA A 38 2.54 2.20 18.96
N ASN A 39 3.60 1.90 19.71
CA ASN A 39 4.83 1.36 19.15
C ASN A 39 5.12 0.00 19.83
N PRO A 40 4.99 -1.13 19.11
CA PRO A 40 4.76 -1.25 17.67
C PRO A 40 3.28 -1.10 17.27
N THR A 41 3.01 -0.66 16.03
CA THR A 41 1.64 -0.60 15.44
C THR A 41 1.40 -1.83 14.54
N PRO A 42 0.76 -2.90 15.02
CA PRO A 42 0.57 -4.12 14.24
C PRO A 42 -0.36 -3.92 13.05
N GLY A 43 -0.20 -4.76 12.02
CA GLY A 43 -1.04 -4.74 10.83
C GLY A 43 -0.78 -5.91 9.90
N THR A 44 -1.38 -5.87 8.71
CA THR A 44 -1.25 -6.92 7.70
C THR A 44 -0.83 -6.31 6.37
N ARG A 45 0.08 -6.98 5.66
CA ARG A 45 0.44 -6.66 4.28
C ARG A 45 -0.08 -7.70 3.33
N PHE A 46 -0.64 -7.23 2.22
CA PHE A 46 -1.08 -8.05 1.11
C PHE A 46 -0.32 -7.62 -0.14
N ARG A 47 0.32 -8.57 -0.83
CA ARG A 47 1.06 -8.26 -2.05
C ARG A 47 1.10 -9.44 -2.99
N VAL A 48 1.41 -9.16 -4.25
CA VAL A 48 1.83 -10.18 -5.21
C VAL A 48 3.28 -9.95 -5.58
N LYS A 49 4.10 -11.00 -5.45
CA LYS A 49 5.54 -10.97 -5.77
C LYS A 49 5.84 -11.93 -6.92
N ASN A 50 6.81 -11.57 -7.75
CA ASN A 50 7.33 -12.47 -8.76
C ASN A 50 8.31 -13.44 -8.08
N SER A 51 8.02 -14.73 -8.13
CA SER A 51 8.96 -15.80 -7.79
C SER A 51 9.58 -16.35 -9.08
N PRO A 52 10.72 -17.05 -9.05
CA PRO A 52 11.41 -17.51 -10.27
C PRO A 52 10.53 -18.28 -11.27
N SER A 53 9.42 -18.88 -10.81
CA SER A 53 8.51 -19.66 -11.65
C SER A 53 7.14 -19.04 -11.87
N ARG A 54 6.68 -18.10 -11.03
CA ARG A 54 5.31 -17.55 -11.07
C ARG A 54 5.11 -16.35 -10.16
N TRP A 55 4.06 -15.59 -10.43
CA TRP A 55 3.50 -14.62 -9.49
C TRP A 55 2.78 -15.34 -8.34
N VAL A 56 3.01 -14.86 -7.10
CA VAL A 56 2.50 -15.49 -5.87
C VAL A 56 1.91 -14.42 -4.96
N TYR A 57 0.68 -14.66 -4.50
CA TYR A 57 0.03 -13.89 -3.43
C TYR A 57 0.72 -14.15 -2.09
N GLU A 58 0.95 -13.09 -1.33
CA GLU A 58 1.53 -13.14 -0.01
C GLU A 58 0.72 -12.25 0.94
N GLU A 59 0.27 -12.86 2.02
CA GLU A 59 -0.36 -12.22 3.16
C GLU A 59 0.58 -12.37 4.36
N THR A 60 0.99 -11.25 4.96
CA THR A 60 2.01 -11.25 6.02
C THR A 60 1.57 -10.36 7.17
N HIS A 61 1.54 -10.94 8.37
CA HIS A 61 1.39 -10.17 9.59
C HIS A 61 2.66 -9.34 9.85
N LEU A 62 2.48 -8.07 10.21
CA LEU A 62 3.54 -7.13 10.48
C LEU A 62 3.47 -6.71 11.94
N SER A 63 4.60 -6.76 12.64
CA SER A 63 4.72 -6.18 13.98
C SER A 63 4.50 -4.67 13.94
N ASN A 64 5.05 -3.97 12.94
CA ASN A 64 4.86 -2.54 12.73
C ASN A 64 4.55 -2.17 11.27
N VAL A 65 3.31 -1.75 11.00
CA VAL A 65 2.82 -1.34 9.67
C VAL A 65 3.40 0.00 9.20
N GLN A 66 3.93 0.83 10.11
CA GLN A 66 4.56 2.11 9.77
C GLN A 66 6.00 1.95 9.27
N MET A 67 6.66 0.83 9.57
CA MET A 67 8.12 0.70 9.47
C MET A 67 8.55 -0.66 8.91
N THR A 68 8.02 -1.04 7.75
CA THR A 68 8.45 -2.29 7.09
C THR A 68 9.73 -2.09 6.27
N LYS A 69 10.51 -3.17 6.10
CA LYS A 69 11.73 -3.16 5.27
C LYS A 69 11.39 -2.67 3.87
N GLN A 70 12.17 -1.71 3.36
CA GLN A 70 12.04 -1.10 2.02
C GLN A 70 10.73 -0.33 1.75
N LEU A 71 9.91 -0.06 2.77
CA LEU A 71 8.77 0.85 2.60
C LEU A 71 9.28 2.27 2.32
N LEU A 72 8.72 2.94 1.31
CA LEU A 72 9.02 4.35 0.99
C LEU A 72 7.93 5.25 1.54
N ALA A 73 6.67 4.98 1.18
CA ALA A 73 5.52 5.74 1.62
C ALA A 73 4.26 4.88 1.71
N ARG A 74 3.27 5.39 2.43
CA ARG A 74 1.92 4.84 2.53
C ARG A 74 0.91 5.89 2.05
N ILE A 75 -0.06 5.46 1.27
CA ILE A 75 -1.18 6.31 0.82
C ILE A 75 -2.44 5.71 1.43
N LEU A 76 -3.06 6.40 2.38
CA LEU A 76 -4.35 6.00 2.94
C LEU A 76 -5.42 6.24 1.88
N ILE A 77 -6.08 5.15 1.47
CA ILE A 77 -7.07 5.16 0.41
C ILE A 77 -8.48 4.84 0.90
N ALA A 78 -8.64 4.11 2.01
CA ALA A 78 -9.98 3.73 2.47
C ALA A 78 -10.08 3.49 3.99
N LYS A 79 -11.30 3.65 4.49
CA LYS A 79 -11.73 3.18 5.82
C LYS A 79 -12.32 1.79 5.67
N VAL A 80 -11.80 0.81 6.40
CA VAL A 80 -12.26 -0.60 6.32
C VAL A 80 -13.54 -0.75 7.13
N GLU A 81 -14.59 -1.26 6.49
CA GLU A 81 -15.91 -1.51 7.11
C GLU A 81 -16.03 -2.97 7.56
N ASP A 82 -15.56 -3.89 6.71
CA ASP A 82 -15.58 -5.32 6.95
C ASP A 82 -14.20 -5.92 6.57
N TYR A 83 -13.41 -6.27 7.59
CA TYR A 83 -12.04 -6.76 7.41
C TYR A 83 -12.01 -8.15 6.78
N GLU A 84 -12.87 -9.07 7.22
CA GLU A 84 -12.91 -10.43 6.69
C GLU A 84 -13.33 -10.42 5.22
N ARG A 85 -14.29 -9.57 4.87
CA ARG A 85 -14.70 -9.37 3.48
C ARG A 85 -13.60 -8.75 2.62
N LEU A 86 -12.91 -7.73 3.12
CA LEU A 86 -11.73 -7.16 2.46
C LEU A 86 -10.69 -8.25 2.16
N VAL A 87 -10.33 -9.05 3.17
CA VAL A 87 -9.36 -10.14 3.03
C VAL A 87 -9.83 -11.18 2.00
N SER A 88 -11.10 -11.58 2.07
CA SER A 88 -11.70 -12.50 1.12
C SER A 88 -11.61 -11.99 -0.32
N ILE A 89 -11.91 -10.70 -0.55
CA ILE A 89 -11.77 -10.07 -1.87
C ILE A 89 -10.31 -10.13 -2.34
N LEU A 90 -9.36 -9.67 -1.51
CA LEU A 90 -7.94 -9.63 -1.87
C LEU A 90 -7.36 -11.01 -2.21
N ARG A 91 -7.77 -12.05 -1.49
CA ARG A 91 -7.35 -13.44 -1.75
C ARG A 91 -7.89 -13.99 -3.07
N ASN A 92 -9.05 -13.50 -3.53
CA ASN A 92 -9.74 -13.97 -4.73
C ASN A 92 -9.42 -13.14 -5.98
N VAL A 93 -8.63 -12.07 -5.88
CA VAL A 93 -8.19 -11.30 -7.04
C VAL A 93 -7.36 -12.21 -7.97
N PRO A 94 -7.75 -12.36 -9.25
CA PRO A 94 -7.02 -13.21 -10.18
C PRO A 94 -5.55 -12.79 -10.35
N ILE A 95 -4.65 -13.78 -10.38
CA ILE A 95 -3.23 -13.59 -10.69
C ILE A 95 -2.97 -14.19 -12.05
N VAL A 96 -2.64 -13.33 -13.02
CA VAL A 96 -2.36 -13.74 -14.40
C VAL A 96 -0.91 -14.20 -14.51
N GLN A 97 -0.71 -15.43 -14.98
CA GLN A 97 0.62 -16.01 -15.22
C GLN A 97 0.96 -15.94 -16.70
N GLY A 98 2.25 -15.87 -17.03
CA GLY A 98 2.73 -15.93 -18.42
C GLY A 98 2.51 -14.67 -19.25
N ASP A 99 1.80 -13.66 -18.73
CA ASP A 99 1.64 -12.37 -19.40
C ASP A 99 2.85 -11.45 -19.10
N PRO A 100 3.62 -11.05 -20.13
CA PRO A 100 4.82 -10.22 -19.95
C PRO A 100 4.49 -8.76 -19.59
N SER A 101 3.23 -8.32 -19.74
CA SER A 101 2.76 -6.99 -19.35
C SER A 101 2.22 -6.95 -17.92
N TRP A 102 1.85 -8.10 -17.35
CA TRP A 102 1.26 -8.19 -16.02
C TRP A 102 2.28 -7.93 -14.92
N ARG A 103 1.90 -7.13 -13.92
CA ARG A 103 2.77 -6.69 -12.82
C ARG A 103 2.01 -6.66 -11.50
N CYS A 104 2.73 -6.44 -10.40
CA CYS A 104 2.11 -6.28 -9.08
C CYS A 104 1.10 -5.12 -9.02
N TRP A 105 1.27 -4.05 -9.80
CA TRP A 105 0.28 -2.97 -9.89
C TRP A 105 -0.99 -3.39 -10.63
N SER A 106 -0.91 -4.34 -11.57
CA SER A 106 -2.09 -4.90 -12.25
C SER A 106 -3.01 -5.59 -11.22
N TRP A 107 -2.42 -6.34 -10.28
CA TRP A 107 -3.16 -6.92 -9.16
C TRP A 107 -3.81 -5.86 -8.25
N ILE A 108 -3.10 -4.76 -7.94
CA ILE A 108 -3.66 -3.66 -7.15
C ILE A 108 -4.87 -3.05 -7.85
N ALA A 109 -4.75 -2.73 -9.15
CA ALA A 109 -5.85 -2.17 -9.93
C ALA A 109 -7.08 -3.09 -9.93
N SER A 110 -6.90 -4.38 -10.22
CA SER A 110 -8.01 -5.37 -10.17
C SER A 110 -8.62 -5.50 -8.78
N ALA A 111 -7.81 -5.45 -7.72
CA ALA A 111 -8.32 -5.48 -6.35
C ALA A 111 -9.20 -4.27 -6.03
N LEU A 112 -8.79 -3.07 -6.47
CA LEU A 112 -9.55 -1.84 -6.27
C LEU A 112 -10.89 -1.88 -7.01
N GLU A 113 -10.91 -2.36 -8.26
CA GLU A 113 -12.14 -2.57 -9.02
C GLU A 113 -13.08 -3.58 -8.33
N MET A 114 -12.54 -4.66 -7.76
CA MET A 114 -13.33 -5.64 -7.02
C MET A 114 -13.91 -5.05 -5.72
N LEU A 115 -13.15 -4.20 -5.02
CA LEU A 115 -13.63 -3.49 -3.83
C LEU A 115 -14.72 -2.48 -4.17
N GLU A 116 -14.59 -1.77 -5.29
CA GLU A 116 -15.60 -0.84 -5.78
C GLU A 116 -16.91 -1.57 -6.13
N LYS A 117 -16.81 -2.67 -6.88
CA LYS A 117 -17.96 -3.53 -7.22
C LYS A 117 -18.62 -4.15 -5.99
N ASP A 118 -17.84 -4.50 -4.97
CA ASP A 118 -18.35 -5.06 -3.73
C ASP A 118 -19.15 -4.05 -2.91
N GLY A 119 -18.65 -2.81 -2.80
CA GLY A 119 -19.32 -1.69 -2.14
C GLY A 119 -19.60 -1.87 -0.63
N LYS A 120 -19.01 -2.89 0.01
CA LYS A 120 -19.32 -3.27 1.41
C LYS A 120 -18.09 -3.49 2.27
N ALA A 121 -16.95 -3.88 1.69
CA ALA A 121 -15.70 -4.10 2.42
C ALA A 121 -15.09 -2.79 2.97
N VAL A 122 -15.29 -1.68 2.26
CA VAL A 122 -14.76 -0.36 2.59
C VAL A 122 -15.86 0.71 2.58
N GLY A 123 -15.67 1.76 3.37
CA GLY A 123 -16.60 2.88 3.51
C GLY A 123 -16.14 4.05 2.66
N THR A 124 -15.85 5.20 3.30
CA THR A 124 -15.19 6.31 2.59
C THR A 124 -13.87 5.85 1.98
N ALA A 125 -13.75 5.96 0.65
CA ALA A 125 -12.61 5.46 -0.09
C ALA A 125 -12.33 6.27 -1.35
N GLU A 126 -11.07 6.25 -1.79
CA GLU A 126 -10.61 6.56 -3.13
C GLU A 126 -10.09 5.25 -3.74
N LEU A 127 -10.75 4.73 -4.77
CA LEU A 127 -10.44 3.43 -5.37
C LEU A 127 -9.92 3.56 -6.82
N ASN A 128 -9.81 4.77 -7.36
CA ASN A 128 -9.25 4.97 -8.69
C ASN A 128 -7.74 4.73 -8.69
N TRP A 129 -7.29 3.65 -9.36
CA TRP A 129 -5.88 3.29 -9.42
C TRP A 129 -5.00 4.40 -9.99
N ASP A 130 -5.40 5.03 -11.11
CA ASP A 130 -4.60 6.05 -11.78
C ASP A 130 -4.34 7.25 -10.85
N LYS A 131 -5.35 7.66 -10.08
CA LYS A 131 -5.23 8.74 -9.10
C LYS A 131 -4.32 8.35 -7.94
N ILE A 132 -4.45 7.13 -7.42
CA ILE A 132 -3.61 6.62 -6.32
C ILE A 132 -2.16 6.50 -6.78
N GLU A 133 -1.92 5.95 -7.98
CA GLU A 133 -0.61 5.77 -8.57
C GLU A 133 0.08 7.12 -8.79
N ALA A 134 -0.60 8.05 -9.46
CA ALA A 134 -0.07 9.38 -9.73
C ALA A 134 0.32 10.10 -8.42
N LYS A 135 -0.55 10.07 -7.40
CA LYS A 135 -0.26 10.67 -6.10
C LYS A 135 0.91 9.96 -5.40
N GLY A 136 0.93 8.63 -5.40
CA GLY A 136 1.99 7.85 -4.76
C GLY A 136 3.36 8.15 -5.34
N ARG A 137 3.46 8.20 -6.68
CA ARG A 137 4.69 8.55 -7.39
C ARG A 137 5.13 9.97 -7.09
N GLN A 138 4.22 10.94 -7.21
CA GLN A 138 4.48 12.35 -6.90
C GLN A 138 5.00 12.51 -5.47
N TYR A 139 4.34 11.87 -4.51
CA TYR A 139 4.65 12.01 -3.08
C TYR A 139 6.02 11.42 -2.73
N VAL A 140 6.34 10.23 -3.24
CA VAL A 140 7.68 9.64 -3.02
C VAL A 140 8.75 10.49 -3.69
N ALA A 141 8.53 10.96 -4.92
CA ALA A 141 9.49 11.84 -5.62
C ALA A 141 9.77 13.12 -4.83
N GLN A 142 8.73 13.76 -4.29
CA GLN A 142 8.87 14.96 -3.44
C GLN A 142 9.65 14.65 -2.16
N LYS A 143 9.34 13.55 -1.46
CA LYS A 143 10.08 13.14 -0.26
C LYS A 143 11.55 12.85 -0.58
N THR A 144 11.84 12.22 -1.73
CA THR A 144 13.21 12.01 -2.19
C THR A 144 13.92 13.32 -2.46
N ALA A 145 13.31 14.26 -3.18
CA ALA A 145 13.91 15.57 -3.47
C ALA A 145 14.20 16.39 -2.20
N ASN A 146 13.40 16.20 -1.15
CA ASN A 146 13.58 16.83 0.16
C ASN A 146 14.56 16.07 1.08
N GLY A 147 15.34 15.12 0.54
CA GLY A 147 16.36 14.39 1.30
C GLY A 147 15.81 13.38 2.32
N ARG A 148 14.51 13.01 2.25
CA ARG A 148 13.87 12.15 3.27
C ARG A 148 14.58 10.80 3.48
N TYR A 149 15.32 10.33 2.49
CA TYR A 149 15.95 9.00 2.46
C TYR A 149 17.49 9.03 2.44
N GLU A 150 18.12 10.19 2.65
CA GLU A 150 19.58 10.35 2.56
C GLU A 150 20.31 9.90 3.84
N ASP A 151 19.70 10.09 5.01
CA ASP A 151 20.27 9.74 6.31
C ASP A 151 19.87 8.31 6.73
N GLY A 152 20.61 7.31 6.22
CA GLY A 152 20.24 5.89 6.28
C GLY A 152 19.90 5.33 7.67
N ILE A 153 20.57 5.77 8.74
CA ILE A 153 20.30 5.27 10.11
C ILE A 153 19.00 5.88 10.64
N ASN A 154 18.86 7.20 10.55
CA ASN A 154 17.70 7.96 11.03
C ASN A 154 16.43 7.62 10.23
N VAL A 155 16.59 7.25 8.96
CA VAL A 155 15.52 6.76 8.09
C VAL A 155 14.98 5.42 8.60
N LEU A 156 15.79 4.52 9.14
CA LEU A 156 15.29 3.22 9.62
C LEU A 156 14.51 3.33 10.94
N GLU A 157 14.71 4.41 11.71
CA GLU A 157 14.07 4.63 13.01
C GLU A 157 12.76 5.43 12.95
N LYS A 158 12.48 6.09 11.82
CA LYS A 158 11.27 6.91 11.64
C LYS A 158 10.13 6.15 10.96
N PRO A 159 8.87 6.35 11.39
CA PRO A 159 7.69 5.98 10.62
C PRO A 159 7.77 6.46 9.17
N ARG A 160 7.18 5.70 8.25
CA ARG A 160 7.21 6.05 6.84
C ARG A 160 6.18 7.13 6.51
N PRO A 161 6.55 8.09 5.63
CA PRO A 161 5.69 9.19 5.25
C PRO A 161 4.34 8.66 4.77
N THR A 162 3.26 9.28 5.25
CA THR A 162 1.89 8.82 5.01
C THR A 162 1.03 9.97 4.50
N TRP A 163 0.43 9.78 3.33
CA TRP A 163 -0.53 10.71 2.75
C TRP A 163 -1.95 10.17 2.91
N ASP A 164 -2.86 10.97 3.45
CA ASP A 164 -4.29 10.71 3.46
C ASP A 164 -4.90 11.23 2.16
N LEU A 165 -5.26 10.31 1.26
CA LEU A 165 -5.86 10.66 -0.03
C LEU A 165 -7.33 11.06 0.11
N ILE A 166 -8.01 10.63 1.18
CA ILE A 166 -9.41 10.95 1.45
C ILE A 166 -9.51 12.40 1.93
N ASP A 167 -8.68 12.78 2.90
CA ASP A 167 -8.64 14.14 3.46
C ASP A 167 -7.66 15.06 2.71
N ASN A 168 -6.95 14.54 1.70
CA ASN A 168 -5.93 15.22 0.90
C ASN A 168 -4.87 15.96 1.74
N LYS A 169 -4.27 15.26 2.71
CA LYS A 169 -3.24 15.83 3.60
C LYS A 169 -2.17 14.82 3.98
N GLU A 170 -0.99 15.32 4.32
CA GLU A 170 0.02 14.51 4.98
C GLU A 170 -0.38 14.25 6.45
N THR A 171 -0.20 13.01 6.91
CA THR A 171 -0.49 12.62 8.31
C THR A 171 0.75 12.16 9.07
N ILE A 172 1.80 11.72 8.36
CA ILE A 172 3.12 11.39 8.89
C ILE A 172 4.16 11.88 7.89
N SER A 173 5.20 12.60 8.36
CA SER A 173 6.24 13.18 7.51
C SER A 173 7.47 12.30 7.29
#